data_AF-A0A831W9G2-F1
#
_entry.id   AF-A0A831W9G2-F1
#
_cell.length_a   1.000
_cell.length_b   1.000
_cell.length_c   1.000
_cell.angle_alpha   90.00
_cell.angle_beta   90.00
_cell.angle_gamma   90.00
#
_symmetry.space_group_name_H-M   'P 1'
#
loop_
_entity.id
_entity.type
_entity.pdbx_description
1 polymer ?
#
loop_
_entity_poly.entity_id
_entity_poly.type
_entity_poly.pdbx_seq_one_letter_code
_entity_poly.pdbx_strand_id
1 'polypeptide(L)'
;MQTSETTLVGNITEISGGQLVATLLTEAEGFEPVVKIGSETLSVGQLGSQLLIKHRHINILGQVLRMWEDPPEEFTTDSNRGSMTGGIARPSRKRYVRILPLGEIDQQGTFIRGVKQFPVTGAEVHLVTAKQLEVLFDRFRSENLALGRLSSRNEIEVFLDPNPLFTRHLAILGQSGAGKSWTVTSLLQKTVRVMPKAHIVMLDLHGEYGWKDDQGKMHSAFPDEIVHHVDARELEIPYWL
;
A
#
# COMPACT_ATOMS: atom_id res chain seq x y z
N MET A 1 -27.05 12.17 -1.23
CA MET A 1 -25.65 11.95 -0.81
C MET A 1 -24.83 13.00 -1.54
N GLN A 2 -24.29 13.98 -0.80
CA GLN A 2 -23.62 15.14 -1.41
C GLN A 2 -22.26 14.72 -1.96
N THR A 3 -21.95 15.10 -3.20
CA THR A 3 -20.60 15.00 -3.75
C THR A 3 -19.76 16.08 -3.08
N SER A 4 -18.95 15.69 -2.10
CA SER A 4 -17.93 16.56 -1.55
C SER A 4 -16.74 16.59 -2.52
N GLU A 5 -16.49 17.72 -3.18
CA GLU A 5 -15.28 17.89 -4.01
C GLU A 5 -14.02 18.06 -3.17
N THR A 6 -14.16 18.24 -1.85
CA THR A 6 -13.00 18.38 -0.98
C THR A 6 -12.44 17.02 -0.59
N THR A 7 -11.13 16.89 -0.76
CA THR A 7 -10.35 15.75 -0.28
C THR A 7 -9.92 15.93 1.17
N LEU A 8 -10.11 17.11 1.75
CA LEU A 8 -9.68 17.43 3.12
C LEU A 8 -10.44 16.59 4.13
N VAL A 9 -9.72 15.90 5.00
CA VAL A 9 -10.29 15.02 6.04
C VAL A 9 -9.80 15.33 7.44
N GLY A 10 -8.81 16.21 7.60
CA GLY A 10 -8.29 16.58 8.91
C GLY A 10 -7.00 17.36 8.83
N ASN A 11 -6.39 17.57 10.00
CA ASN A 11 -5.14 18.30 10.14
C ASN A 11 -4.16 17.53 11.04
N ILE A 12 -2.86 17.67 10.78
CA ILE A 12 -1.81 17.12 11.64
C ILE A 12 -1.86 17.77 13.01
N THR A 13 -1.89 16.96 14.06
CA THR A 13 -1.92 17.40 15.47
C THR A 13 -0.69 16.97 16.26
N GLU A 14 0.02 15.92 15.81
CA GLU A 14 1.26 15.48 16.43
C GLU A 14 2.28 15.05 15.37
N ILE A 15 3.55 15.35 15.62
CA ILE A 15 4.69 14.87 14.82
C ILE A 15 5.70 14.26 15.78
N SER A 16 5.99 12.98 15.58
CA SER A 16 6.98 12.21 16.31
C SER A 16 7.99 11.63 15.31
N GLY A 17 9.22 11.32 15.73
CA GLY A 17 10.41 11.04 14.87
C GLY A 17 10.34 9.91 13.81
N GLY A 18 9.15 9.39 13.52
CA GLY A 18 8.85 8.54 12.37
C GLY A 18 7.35 8.35 12.12
N GLN A 19 6.47 9.11 12.80
CA GLN A 19 5.02 8.96 12.75
C GLN A 19 4.34 10.32 12.87
N LEU A 20 3.20 10.44 12.22
CA LEU A 20 2.32 11.60 12.31
C LEU A 20 1.01 11.17 12.96
N VAL A 21 0.38 12.08 13.70
CA VAL A 21 -1.02 11.95 14.12
C VAL A 21 -1.80 13.09 13.51
N ALA A 22 -2.93 12.76 12.91
CA ALA A 22 -3.90 13.72 12.41
C ALA A 22 -5.18 13.63 13.24
N THR A 23 -5.79 14.77 13.52
CA THR A 23 -7.18 14.83 13.97
C THR A 23 -8.07 15.03 12.75
N LEU A 24 -9.08 14.17 12.60
CA LEU A 24 -10.03 14.27 11.51
C LEU A 24 -11.04 15.39 11.78
N LEU A 25 -11.66 15.88 10.72
CA LEU A 25 -12.78 16.82 10.82
C LEU A 25 -13.85 16.27 11.78
N THR A 26 -14.55 17.15 12.46
CA THR A 26 -15.77 16.84 13.21
C THR A 26 -16.99 16.82 12.29
N GLU A 27 -18.12 16.31 12.79
CA GLU A 27 -19.38 16.34 12.05
C GLU A 27 -19.82 17.78 11.70
N ALA A 28 -19.51 18.75 12.56
CA ALA A 28 -19.80 20.17 12.32
C ALA A 28 -18.90 20.78 11.22
N GLU A 29 -17.68 20.24 11.07
CA GLU A 29 -16.72 20.63 10.03
C GLU A 29 -16.90 19.84 8.72
N GLY A 30 -17.91 18.95 8.65
CA GLY A 30 -18.25 18.20 7.44
C GLY A 30 -17.58 16.83 7.31
N PHE A 31 -17.23 16.19 8.43
CA PHE A 31 -16.73 14.82 8.40
C PHE A 31 -17.76 13.83 7.85
N GLU A 32 -17.32 13.05 6.86
CA GLU A 32 -18.04 11.88 6.37
C GLU A 32 -17.12 10.65 6.46
N PRO A 33 -17.58 9.51 7.00
CA PRO A 33 -16.75 8.29 7.08
C PRO A 33 -16.44 7.70 5.70
N VAL A 34 -17.25 8.04 4.70
CA VAL A 34 -17.10 7.62 3.31
C VAL A 34 -17.31 8.83 2.42
N VAL A 35 -16.29 9.19 1.64
CA VAL A 35 -16.28 10.36 0.75
C VAL A 35 -16.27 9.88 -0.70
N LYS A 36 -17.12 10.48 -1.53
CA LYS A 36 -17.16 10.20 -2.97
C LYS A 36 -16.41 11.28 -3.76
N ILE A 37 -15.33 10.90 -4.43
CA ILE A 37 -14.50 11.80 -5.26
C ILE A 37 -14.56 11.30 -6.71
N GLY A 38 -15.26 12.03 -7.57
CA GLY A 38 -15.53 11.58 -8.93
C GLY A 38 -16.31 10.26 -8.95
N SER A 39 -15.74 9.22 -9.54
CA SER A 39 -16.28 7.85 -9.53
C SER A 39 -15.81 7.00 -8.35
N GLU A 40 -14.82 7.46 -7.58
CA GLU A 40 -14.22 6.72 -6.47
C GLU A 40 -15.03 6.91 -5.18
N THR A 41 -15.16 5.86 -4.39
CA THR A 41 -15.78 5.89 -3.05
C THR A 41 -14.71 5.48 -2.03
N LEU A 42 -14.28 6.42 -1.19
CA LEU A 42 -13.13 6.26 -0.31
C LEU A 42 -13.56 6.27 1.16
N SER A 43 -13.09 5.30 1.93
CA SER A 43 -13.30 5.26 3.39
C SER A 43 -12.22 6.08 4.09
N VAL A 44 -12.62 6.97 5.00
CA VAL A 44 -11.68 7.82 5.75
C VAL A 44 -11.09 7.03 6.92
N GLY A 45 -9.75 6.98 7.02
CA GLY A 45 -9.05 6.38 8.15
C GLY A 45 -8.97 4.85 8.16
N GLN A 46 -9.30 4.18 7.06
CA GLN A 46 -9.17 2.73 6.93
C GLN A 46 -7.70 2.28 7.09
N LEU A 47 -7.45 1.22 7.86
CA LEU A 47 -6.11 0.65 8.03
C LEU A 47 -5.48 0.31 6.68
N GLY A 48 -4.22 0.70 6.50
CA GLY A 48 -3.45 0.47 5.27
C GLY A 48 -3.78 1.41 4.11
N SER A 49 -4.84 2.23 4.21
CA SER A 49 -5.14 3.27 3.22
C SER A 49 -4.09 4.38 3.23
N GLN A 50 -4.00 5.11 2.12
CA GLN A 50 -3.05 6.20 1.94
C GLN A 50 -3.72 7.57 2.12
N LEU A 51 -2.98 8.49 2.73
CA LEU A 51 -3.37 9.89 2.92
C LEU A 51 -2.25 10.79 2.38
N LEU A 52 -2.62 11.97 1.89
CA LEU A 52 -1.70 13.00 1.43
C LEU A 52 -1.67 14.14 2.45
N ILE A 53 -0.51 14.40 3.03
CA ILE A 53 -0.29 15.54 3.91
C ILE A 53 0.26 16.68 3.05
N LYS A 54 -0.44 17.82 3.05
CA LYS A 54 -0.04 19.02 2.33
C LYS A 54 0.50 20.07 3.30
N HIS A 55 1.73 20.50 3.05
CA HIS A 55 2.32 21.61 3.79
C HIS A 55 3.22 22.44 2.87
N ARG A 56 2.77 23.66 2.54
CA ARG A 56 3.44 24.57 1.58
C ARG A 56 3.66 23.90 0.22
N HIS A 57 4.91 23.58 -0.10
CA HIS A 57 5.32 22.93 -1.35
C HIS A 57 5.62 21.44 -1.18
N ILE A 58 5.40 20.89 0.01
CA ILE A 58 5.70 19.50 0.34
C ILE A 58 4.38 18.73 0.34
N ASN A 59 4.34 17.67 -0.45
CA ASN A 59 3.27 16.69 -0.45
C ASN A 59 3.84 15.38 0.10
N ILE A 60 3.42 14.99 1.29
CA ILE A 60 3.89 13.75 1.92
C ILE A 60 2.82 12.69 1.73
N LEU A 61 3.19 11.58 1.13
CA LEU A 61 2.33 10.41 1.12
C LEU A 61 2.56 9.60 2.39
N GLY A 62 1.48 9.30 3.10
CA GLY A 62 1.51 8.48 4.31
C GLY A 62 0.51 7.34 4.27
N GLN A 63 0.75 6.32 5.09
CA GLN A 63 -0.13 5.17 5.27
C GLN A 63 -0.78 5.17 6.65
N VAL A 64 -2.07 4.90 6.71
CA VAL A 64 -2.81 4.75 7.96
C VAL A 64 -2.39 3.48 8.68
N LEU A 65 -1.81 3.64 9.88
CA LEU A 65 -1.44 2.54 10.77
C LEU A 65 -2.52 2.23 11.81
N ARG A 66 -3.30 3.25 12.21
CA ARG A 66 -4.33 3.15 13.25
C ARG A 66 -5.33 4.28 13.12
N MET A 67 -6.59 4.01 13.41
CA MET A 67 -7.63 5.00 13.64
C MET A 67 -8.26 4.77 15.02
N TRP A 68 -8.58 5.83 15.74
CA TRP A 68 -9.32 5.77 17.00
C TRP A 68 -10.20 7.00 17.19
N GLU A 69 -11.20 6.89 18.06
CA GLU A 69 -12.12 7.96 18.45
C GLU A 69 -11.99 8.17 19.96
N ASP A 70 -11.89 9.42 20.41
CA ASP A 70 -12.03 9.73 21.83
C ASP A 70 -13.47 9.42 22.26
N PRO A 71 -13.69 8.93 23.50
CA PRO A 71 -15.05 8.81 24.02
C PRO A 71 -15.74 10.18 23.92
N PRO A 72 -17.05 10.22 23.56
CA PRO A 72 -17.78 11.46 23.49
C PRO A 72 -17.63 12.18 24.84
N GLU A 73 -17.26 13.46 24.82
CA GLU A 73 -17.19 14.28 26.03
C GLU A 73 -18.56 14.17 26.73
N GLU A 74 -18.61 13.53 27.89
CA GLU A 74 -19.82 13.48 28.71
C GLU A 74 -20.17 14.92 29.09
N PHE A 75 -21.45 15.30 28.94
CA PHE A 75 -21.93 16.57 29.45
C PHE A 75 -21.65 16.62 30.96
N THR A 76 -20.60 17.33 31.37
CA THR A 76 -20.54 17.83 32.75
C THR A 76 -21.68 18.82 32.87
N THR A 77 -22.78 18.41 33.49
CA THR A 77 -23.85 19.31 33.88
C THR A 77 -23.27 20.24 34.94
N ASP A 78 -22.72 21.38 34.49
CA ASP A 78 -22.49 22.53 35.35
C ASP A 78 -23.86 22.96 35.86
N SER A 79 -24.21 22.48 37.05
CA SER A 79 -25.47 22.69 37.76
C SER A 79 -25.65 24.14 38.24
N ASN A 80 -24.99 25.13 37.61
CA ASN A 80 -24.93 26.47 38.16
C ASN A 80 -24.85 27.65 37.17
N ARG A 81 -25.48 27.57 35.99
CA ARG A 81 -25.78 28.78 35.20
C ARG A 81 -27.16 28.74 34.56
N GLY A 82 -28.08 29.49 35.16
CA GLY A 82 -29.33 29.89 34.51
C GLY A 82 -29.03 30.73 33.27
N SER A 83 -29.23 30.15 32.10
CA SER A 83 -29.44 30.88 30.85
C SER A 83 -30.25 30.00 29.91
N MET A 84 -31.50 30.40 29.68
CA MET A 84 -32.38 29.77 28.71
C MET A 84 -32.02 30.20 27.28
N THR A 85 -31.03 29.54 26.70
CA THR A 85 -30.92 29.36 25.24
C THR A 85 -30.27 27.98 25.00
N GLY A 86 -31.03 26.93 25.26
CA GLY A 86 -30.57 25.54 25.17
C GLY A 86 -30.46 25.05 23.72
N GLY A 87 -29.42 25.48 23.01
CA GLY A 87 -28.92 24.71 21.87
C GLY A 87 -28.32 23.42 22.41
N ILE A 88 -28.90 22.27 22.09
CA ILE A 88 -28.30 20.97 22.40
C ILE A 88 -27.00 20.89 21.59
N ALA A 89 -25.86 21.21 22.22
CA ALA A 89 -24.56 21.01 21.61
C ALA A 89 -24.40 19.51 21.35
N ARG A 90 -24.44 19.08 20.08
CA ARG A 90 -24.16 17.68 19.76
C ARG A 90 -22.70 17.42 20.16
N PRO A 91 -22.41 16.37 20.96
CA PRO A 91 -21.03 16.06 21.31
C PRO A 91 -20.25 15.82 20.02
N SER A 92 -19.24 16.67 19.77
CA SER A 92 -18.35 16.53 18.62
C SER A 92 -17.37 15.39 18.90
N ARG A 93 -17.43 14.33 18.11
CA ARG A 93 -16.54 13.19 18.28
C ARG A 93 -15.18 13.53 17.68
N LYS A 94 -14.13 13.48 18.49
CA LYS A 94 -12.75 13.67 18.01
C LYS A 94 -12.21 12.33 17.54
N ARG A 95 -11.78 12.27 16.29
CA ARG A 95 -11.17 11.09 15.68
C ARG A 95 -9.73 11.39 15.33
N TYR A 96 -8.89 10.39 15.46
CA TYR A 96 -7.48 10.50 15.16
C TYR A 96 -7.01 9.36 14.28
N VAL A 97 -6.00 9.66 13.49
CA VAL A 97 -5.34 8.70 12.61
C VAL A 97 -3.84 8.80 12.80
N ARG A 98 -3.21 7.65 13.07
CA ARG A 98 -1.75 7.52 13.08
C ARG A 98 -1.27 7.15 11.69
N ILE A 99 -0.32 7.92 11.18
CA ILE A 99 0.13 7.87 9.80
C ILE A 99 1.65 7.60 9.77
N LEU A 100 2.05 6.62 8.98
CA LEU A 100 3.45 6.36 8.64
C LEU A 100 3.81 7.16 7.38
N PRO A 101 4.73 8.14 7.44
CA PRO A 101 5.21 8.81 6.24
C PRO A 101 6.02 7.84 5.36
N LEU A 102 5.61 7.66 4.11
CA LEU A 102 6.27 6.77 3.15
C LEU A 102 7.30 7.52 2.29
N GLY A 103 6.97 8.76 1.90
CA GLY A 103 7.81 9.58 1.04
C GLY A 103 7.13 10.88 0.61
N GLU A 104 7.84 11.64 -0.22
CA GLU A 104 7.40 12.93 -0.75
C GLU A 104 7.02 12.80 -2.23
N ILE A 105 6.04 13.58 -2.68
CA ILE A 105 5.74 13.81 -4.09
C ILE A 105 6.26 15.21 -4.43
N ASP A 106 7.25 15.30 -5.32
CA ASP A 106 7.85 16.57 -5.73
C ASP A 106 6.93 17.38 -6.64
N GLN A 107 7.40 18.56 -7.06
CA GLN A 107 6.63 19.48 -7.93
C GLN A 107 6.40 18.92 -9.33
N GLN A 108 7.23 17.97 -9.76
CA GLN A 108 7.14 17.27 -11.03
C GLN A 108 6.17 16.08 -10.95
N GLY A 109 5.60 15.81 -9.77
CA GLY A 109 4.71 14.68 -9.54
C GLY A 109 5.47 13.36 -9.48
N THR A 110 6.75 13.36 -9.09
CA THR A 110 7.53 12.15 -8.91
C THR A 110 7.58 11.76 -7.44
N PHE A 111 7.36 10.48 -7.15
CA PHE A 111 7.50 9.95 -5.80
C PHE A 111 8.98 9.75 -5.41
N ILE A 112 9.36 10.31 -4.28
CA ILE A 112 10.68 10.19 -3.66
C ILE A 112 10.51 9.46 -2.33
N ARG A 113 11.21 8.34 -2.17
CA ARG A 113 11.15 7.55 -0.94
C ARG A 113 11.81 8.29 0.22
N GLY A 114 11.15 8.26 1.38
CA GLY A 114 11.59 8.97 2.59
C GLY A 114 11.15 10.43 2.61
N VAL A 115 11.07 10.99 3.82
CA VAL A 115 10.67 12.37 4.06
C VAL A 115 11.90 13.15 4.52
N LYS A 116 12.26 14.18 3.77
CA LYS A 116 13.34 15.12 4.07
C LYS A 116 12.84 16.23 5.00
N GLN A 117 11.61 16.69 4.79
CA GLN A 117 11.01 17.78 5.54
C GLN A 117 9.66 17.34 6.10
N PHE A 118 9.62 17.11 7.41
CA PHE A 118 8.39 16.77 8.11
C PHE A 118 7.41 17.95 8.10
N PRO A 119 6.09 17.70 8.10
CA PRO A 119 5.09 18.76 8.14
C PRO A 119 5.08 19.40 9.54
N VAL A 120 4.30 20.47 9.69
CA VAL A 120 4.00 21.07 11.00
C VAL A 120 2.60 20.72 11.46
N THR A 121 2.31 20.91 12.74
CA THR A 121 0.93 20.85 13.25
C THR A 121 0.06 21.87 12.52
N GLY A 122 -1.17 21.49 12.19
CA GLY A 122 -2.09 22.25 11.36
C GLY A 122 -1.93 21.99 9.85
N ALA A 123 -0.93 21.21 9.41
CA ALA A 123 -0.84 20.79 8.02
C ALA A 123 -2.06 19.96 7.61
N GLU A 124 -2.57 20.18 6.40
CA GLU A 124 -3.79 19.57 5.92
C GLU A 124 -3.57 18.11 5.55
N VAL A 125 -4.56 17.27 5.85
CA VAL A 125 -4.59 15.85 5.51
C VAL A 125 -5.71 15.60 4.53
N HIS A 126 -5.35 15.01 3.39
CA HIS A 126 -6.25 14.77 2.27
C HIS A 126 -6.37 13.27 1.94
N LEU A 127 -7.53 12.87 1.46
CA LEU A 127 -7.69 11.62 0.73
C LEU A 127 -6.90 11.67 -0.58
N VAL A 128 -6.36 10.52 -0.96
CA VAL A 128 -5.62 10.31 -2.20
C VAL A 128 -6.54 9.64 -3.20
N THR A 129 -6.63 10.11 -4.45
CA THR A 129 -7.38 9.40 -5.51
C THR A 129 -6.51 8.33 -6.18
N ALA A 130 -7.11 7.39 -6.92
CA ALA A 130 -6.35 6.33 -7.58
C ALA A 130 -5.30 6.90 -8.52
N LYS A 131 -5.68 7.92 -9.30
CA LYS A 131 -4.77 8.67 -10.20
C LYS A 131 -3.57 9.29 -9.46
N GLN A 132 -3.78 9.84 -8.26
CA GLN A 132 -2.68 10.40 -7.47
C GLN A 132 -1.76 9.30 -6.90
N LEU A 133 -2.32 8.12 -6.63
CA LEU A 133 -1.57 7.00 -6.08
C LEU A 133 -0.79 6.23 -7.16
N GLU A 134 -1.23 6.25 -8.42
CA GLU A 134 -0.50 5.67 -9.57
C GLU A 134 0.91 6.25 -9.72
N VAL A 135 1.13 7.51 -9.33
CA VAL A 135 2.44 8.17 -9.30
C VAL A 135 3.51 7.36 -8.55
N LEU A 136 3.12 6.56 -7.54
CA LEU A 136 4.04 5.67 -6.83
C LEU A 136 4.65 4.59 -7.73
N PHE A 137 3.90 4.15 -8.74
CA PHE A 137 4.21 2.99 -9.57
C PHE A 137 4.60 3.38 -10.99
N ASP A 138 4.31 4.61 -11.42
CA ASP A 138 4.59 5.10 -12.78
C ASP A 138 6.07 4.96 -13.17
N ARG A 139 7.00 5.16 -12.23
CA ARG A 139 8.45 5.03 -12.52
C ARG A 139 8.83 3.66 -13.08
N PHE A 140 8.16 2.60 -12.66
CA PHE A 140 8.50 1.22 -13.04
C PHE A 140 7.54 0.63 -14.06
N ARG A 141 6.54 1.40 -14.51
CA ARG A 141 5.59 0.96 -15.53
C ARG A 141 6.29 0.63 -16.86
N SER A 142 7.39 1.31 -17.18
CA SER A 142 8.22 1.01 -18.36
C SER A 142 8.88 -0.36 -18.32
N GLU A 143 9.16 -0.88 -17.13
CA GLU A 143 9.79 -2.20 -16.94
C GLU A 143 8.79 -3.34 -17.10
N ASN A 144 7.49 -3.06 -17.14
CA ASN A 144 6.41 -4.03 -17.41
C ASN A 144 6.37 -5.27 -16.49
N LEU A 145 7.07 -5.26 -15.35
CA LEU A 145 7.06 -6.33 -14.35
C LEU A 145 5.97 -6.08 -13.30
N ALA A 146 4.70 -6.29 -13.69
CA ALA A 146 3.55 -6.09 -12.82
C ALA A 146 3.42 -7.21 -11.78
N LEU A 147 3.73 -6.99 -10.51
CA LEU A 147 3.63 -8.03 -9.47
C LEU A 147 2.17 -8.40 -9.17
N GLY A 148 1.29 -7.40 -9.13
CA GLY A 148 -0.11 -7.57 -8.75
C GLY A 148 -0.83 -6.23 -8.67
N ARG A 149 -1.86 -6.15 -7.82
CA ARG A 149 -2.67 -4.95 -7.61
C ARG A 149 -2.66 -4.55 -6.15
N LEU A 150 -2.86 -3.26 -5.89
CA LEU A 150 -2.96 -2.76 -4.54
C LEU A 150 -4.23 -3.30 -3.87
N SER A 151 -4.11 -3.93 -2.70
CA SER A 151 -5.25 -4.59 -2.04
C SER A 151 -6.39 -3.65 -1.66
N SER A 152 -6.08 -2.38 -1.39
CA SER A 152 -7.08 -1.34 -1.12
C SER A 152 -7.72 -0.77 -2.39
N ARG A 153 -7.08 -0.94 -3.56
CA ARG A 153 -7.46 -0.36 -4.86
C ARG A 153 -7.04 -1.27 -6.00
N ASN A 154 -7.93 -2.19 -6.36
CA ASN A 154 -7.66 -3.21 -7.38
C ASN A 154 -7.45 -2.64 -8.78
N GLU A 155 -7.85 -1.39 -9.04
CA GLU A 155 -7.58 -0.69 -10.28
C GLU A 155 -6.10 -0.27 -10.44
N ILE A 156 -5.33 -0.23 -9.36
CA ILE A 156 -3.92 0.18 -9.38
C ILE A 156 -3.01 -1.04 -9.49
N GLU A 157 -2.29 -1.14 -10.60
CA GLU A 157 -1.26 -2.16 -10.81
C GLU A 157 0.07 -1.75 -10.20
N VAL A 158 0.70 -2.69 -9.51
CA VAL A 158 1.98 -2.52 -8.83
C VAL A 158 3.09 -3.10 -9.70
N PHE A 159 3.98 -2.23 -10.18
CA PHE A 159 5.16 -2.60 -10.96
C PHE A 159 6.40 -2.62 -10.08
N LEU A 160 7.28 -3.60 -10.31
CA LEU A 160 8.58 -3.69 -9.65
C LEU A 160 9.70 -3.32 -10.62
N ASP A 161 10.74 -2.68 -10.09
CA ASP A 161 12.01 -2.52 -10.79
C ASP A 161 12.77 -3.86 -10.81
N PRO A 162 13.01 -4.48 -11.98
CA PRO A 162 13.74 -5.74 -12.06
C PRO A 162 15.17 -5.63 -11.53
N ASN A 163 15.82 -4.45 -11.65
CA ASN A 163 17.21 -4.27 -11.24
C ASN A 163 17.40 -4.53 -9.74
N PRO A 164 16.83 -3.75 -8.80
CA PRO A 164 16.99 -4.04 -7.38
C PRO A 164 16.32 -5.35 -6.97
N LEU A 165 15.32 -5.86 -7.71
CA LEU A 165 14.66 -7.12 -7.38
C LEU A 165 15.59 -8.33 -7.53
N PHE A 166 16.44 -8.34 -8.57
CA PHE A 166 17.34 -9.46 -8.87
C PHE A 166 18.80 -9.20 -8.51
N THR A 167 19.23 -7.93 -8.42
CA THR A 167 20.59 -7.58 -7.96
C THR A 167 20.70 -7.54 -6.44
N ARG A 168 19.58 -7.38 -5.72
CA ARG A 168 19.52 -7.48 -4.26
C ARG A 168 18.80 -8.77 -3.91
N HIS A 169 19.25 -9.46 -2.88
CA HIS A 169 18.59 -10.68 -2.43
C HIS A 169 17.13 -10.42 -2.05
N LEU A 170 16.23 -11.30 -2.51
CA LEU A 170 14.80 -11.27 -2.22
C LEU A 170 14.44 -12.48 -1.33
N ALA A 171 13.62 -12.25 -0.31
CA ALA A 171 13.03 -13.31 0.50
C ALA A 171 11.50 -13.22 0.43
N ILE A 172 10.85 -14.33 0.04
CA ILE A 172 9.39 -14.48 0.07
C ILE A 172 9.03 -15.32 1.29
N LEU A 173 8.42 -14.70 2.29
CA LEU A 173 8.12 -15.31 3.59
C LEU A 173 6.60 -15.39 3.80
N GLY A 174 6.13 -16.46 4.43
CA GLY A 174 4.71 -16.66 4.74
C GLY A 174 4.44 -18.01 5.38
N GLN A 175 3.32 -18.13 6.10
CA GLN A 175 2.88 -19.40 6.67
C GLN A 175 2.47 -20.39 5.55
N SER A 176 2.30 -21.67 5.90
CA SER A 176 1.77 -22.66 4.96
C SER A 176 0.38 -22.23 4.48
N GLY A 177 0.12 -22.32 3.17
CA GLY A 177 -1.13 -21.84 2.56
C GLY A 177 -1.20 -20.33 2.29
N ALA A 178 -0.21 -19.52 2.71
CA ALA A 178 -0.22 -18.07 2.49
C ALA A 178 0.10 -17.63 1.04
N GLY A 179 0.31 -18.58 0.13
CA GLY A 179 0.57 -18.30 -1.29
C GLY A 179 2.04 -18.14 -1.69
N LYS A 180 3.01 -18.61 -0.88
CA LYS A 180 4.46 -18.52 -1.20
C LYS A 180 4.80 -19.06 -2.58
N SER A 181 4.47 -20.32 -2.87
CA SER A 181 4.78 -20.96 -4.15
C SER A 181 4.04 -20.27 -5.31
N TRP A 182 2.81 -19.79 -5.06
CA TRP A 182 2.08 -18.98 -6.05
C TRP A 182 2.78 -17.66 -6.36
N THR A 183 3.27 -16.94 -5.34
CA THR A 183 4.03 -15.70 -5.53
C THR A 183 5.32 -15.94 -6.29
N VAL A 184 6.07 -17.00 -5.97
CA VAL A 184 7.28 -17.41 -6.69
C VAL A 184 6.95 -17.68 -8.17
N THR A 185 5.99 -18.56 -8.45
CA THR A 185 5.58 -18.90 -9.82
C THR A 185 5.12 -17.67 -10.60
N SER A 186 4.23 -16.86 -10.01
CA SER A 186 3.70 -15.66 -10.67
C SER A 186 4.80 -14.66 -11.01
N LEU A 187 5.73 -14.43 -10.07
CA LEU A 187 6.87 -13.54 -10.28
C LEU A 187 7.76 -14.05 -11.41
N LEU A 188 8.13 -15.33 -11.38
CA LEU A 188 9.05 -15.91 -12.36
C LEU A 188 8.43 -16.01 -13.76
N GLN A 189 7.15 -16.39 -13.88
CA GLN A 189 6.42 -16.39 -15.15
C GLN A 189 6.39 -15.00 -15.81
N LYS A 190 6.23 -13.94 -15.01
CA LYS A 190 6.27 -12.57 -15.52
C LYS A 190 7.68 -12.14 -15.87
N THR A 191 8.66 -12.55 -15.07
CA THR A 191 10.08 -12.26 -15.30
C THR A 191 10.56 -12.81 -16.63
N VAL A 192 10.31 -14.09 -16.92
CA VAL A 192 10.75 -14.70 -18.19
C VAL A 192 10.06 -14.10 -19.42
N ARG A 193 8.85 -13.53 -19.26
CA ARG A 193 8.14 -12.82 -20.34
C ARG A 193 8.75 -11.45 -20.62
N VAL A 194 9.09 -10.70 -19.58
CA VAL A 194 9.63 -9.34 -19.68
C VAL A 194 11.13 -9.35 -19.99
N MET A 195 11.84 -10.34 -19.47
CA MET A 195 13.29 -10.48 -19.56
C MET A 195 13.64 -11.81 -20.24
N PRO A 196 13.48 -11.92 -21.58
CA PRO A 196 13.69 -13.18 -22.31
C PRO A 196 15.15 -13.70 -22.28
N LYS A 197 16.09 -12.87 -21.82
CA LYS A 197 17.50 -13.23 -21.63
C LYS A 197 17.84 -13.57 -20.17
N ALA A 198 16.85 -13.60 -19.27
CA ALA A 198 17.08 -13.96 -17.88
C ALA A 198 17.36 -15.46 -17.77
N HIS A 199 18.44 -15.82 -17.07
CA HIS A 199 18.77 -17.20 -16.73
C HIS A 199 18.41 -17.45 -15.28
N ILE A 200 17.47 -18.37 -15.04
CA ILE A 200 16.92 -18.64 -13.72
C ILE A 200 17.17 -20.11 -13.40
N VAL A 201 17.87 -20.37 -12.31
CA VAL A 201 18.04 -21.72 -11.77
C VAL A 201 17.11 -21.86 -10.57
N MET A 202 16.20 -22.82 -10.64
CA MET A 202 15.25 -23.11 -9.57
C MET A 202 15.61 -24.45 -8.91
N LEU A 203 15.77 -24.42 -7.60
CA LEU A 203 15.96 -25.63 -6.79
C LEU A 203 14.60 -26.01 -6.19
N ASP A 204 13.91 -26.94 -6.84
CA ASP A 204 12.58 -27.40 -6.43
C ASP A 204 12.68 -28.62 -5.51
N LEU A 205 12.61 -28.37 -4.21
CA LEU A 205 12.73 -29.43 -3.19
C LEU A 205 11.49 -30.33 -3.09
N HIS A 206 10.33 -29.88 -3.58
CA HIS A 206 9.04 -30.55 -3.36
C HIS A 206 8.37 -30.98 -4.68
N GLY A 207 8.92 -30.62 -5.84
CA GLY A 207 8.33 -30.89 -7.15
C GLY A 207 7.10 -30.02 -7.45
N GLU A 208 6.96 -28.86 -6.78
CA GLU A 208 5.79 -27.98 -6.95
C GLU A 208 5.77 -27.25 -8.30
N TYR A 209 6.93 -27.07 -8.94
CA TYR A 209 7.10 -26.24 -10.13
C TYR A 209 7.38 -27.06 -11.40
N GLY A 210 7.86 -28.29 -11.24
CA GLY A 210 8.13 -29.19 -12.35
C GLY A 210 8.26 -30.64 -11.88
N TRP A 211 7.50 -31.54 -12.49
CA TRP A 211 7.61 -32.99 -12.25
C TRP A 211 7.21 -33.77 -13.51
N LYS A 212 7.65 -35.03 -13.60
CA LYS A 212 7.21 -35.98 -14.64
C LYS A 212 6.24 -36.98 -14.03
N ASP A 213 5.15 -37.28 -14.72
CA ASP A 213 4.24 -38.35 -14.32
C ASP A 213 4.77 -39.75 -14.68
N ASP A 214 4.03 -40.79 -14.27
CA ASP A 214 4.39 -42.19 -14.51
C ASP A 214 4.50 -42.55 -16.00
N GLN A 215 3.92 -41.73 -16.89
CA GLN A 215 4.00 -41.88 -18.34
C GLN A 215 5.18 -41.09 -18.93
N GLY A 216 5.98 -40.44 -18.09
CA GLY A 216 7.11 -39.60 -18.47
C GLY A 216 6.72 -38.23 -19.01
N LYS A 217 5.45 -37.83 -18.95
CA LYS A 217 4.99 -36.52 -19.42
C LYS A 217 5.40 -35.46 -18.40
N MET A 218 6.00 -34.37 -18.90
CA MET A 218 6.38 -33.23 -18.09
C MET A 218 5.14 -32.39 -17.71
N HIS A 219 5.04 -32.02 -16.44
CA HIS A 219 4.10 -31.05 -15.91
C HIS A 219 4.90 -29.92 -15.28
N SER A 220 4.84 -28.73 -15.88
CA SER A 220 5.55 -27.56 -15.39
C SER A 220 4.62 -26.37 -15.14
N ALA A 221 4.98 -25.56 -14.15
CA ALA A 221 4.37 -24.26 -13.92
C ALA A 221 4.78 -23.22 -14.99
N PHE A 222 5.74 -23.52 -15.87
CA PHE A 222 6.23 -22.63 -16.91
C PHE A 222 6.06 -23.26 -18.30
N PRO A 223 6.05 -22.46 -19.38
CA PRO A 223 5.96 -23.00 -20.75
C PRO A 223 7.10 -23.97 -21.07
N ASP A 224 6.77 -25.10 -21.71
CA ASP A 224 7.73 -26.18 -21.98
C ASP A 224 8.90 -25.73 -22.87
N GLU A 225 8.72 -24.69 -23.70
CA GLU A 225 9.75 -24.21 -24.62
C GLU A 225 10.91 -23.49 -23.91
N ILE A 226 10.73 -23.08 -22.66
CA ILE A 226 11.71 -22.29 -21.90
C ILE A 226 12.22 -23.00 -20.63
N VAL A 227 11.78 -24.24 -20.38
CA VAL A 227 12.13 -25.00 -19.18
C VAL A 227 13.05 -26.15 -19.52
N HIS A 228 14.16 -26.24 -18.78
CA HIS A 228 14.99 -27.43 -18.72
C HIS A 228 14.88 -28.05 -17.33
N HIS A 229 14.06 -29.10 -17.22
CA HIS A 229 13.94 -29.88 -15.99
C HIS A 229 15.05 -30.91 -15.92
N VAL A 230 15.82 -30.89 -14.83
CA VAL A 230 16.82 -31.92 -14.51
C VAL A 230 16.44 -32.53 -13.16
N ASP A 231 16.26 -33.84 -13.13
CA ASP A 231 16.02 -34.54 -11.87
C ASP A 231 17.31 -34.49 -11.03
N ALA A 232 17.21 -34.02 -9.79
CA ALA A 232 18.36 -33.90 -8.90
C ALA A 232 19.07 -35.25 -8.65
N ARG A 233 18.35 -36.37 -8.81
CA ARG A 233 18.92 -37.74 -8.68
C ARG A 233 19.72 -38.17 -9.90
N GLU A 234 19.48 -37.54 -11.05
CA GLU A 234 20.19 -37.77 -12.31
C GLU A 234 21.33 -36.76 -12.53
N LEU A 235 21.44 -35.75 -11.66
CA LEU A 235 22.43 -34.69 -11.78
C LEU A 235 23.81 -35.16 -11.31
N GLU A 236 24.72 -35.37 -12.27
CA GLU A 236 26.14 -35.55 -11.98
C GLU A 236 26.88 -34.20 -12.09
N ILE A 237 27.48 -33.75 -10.99
CA ILE A 237 28.36 -32.58 -10.97
C ILE A 237 29.80 -33.07 -10.88
N PRO A 238 30.69 -32.66 -11.80
CA PRO A 238 32.08 -33.09 -11.74
C PRO A 238 32.78 -32.57 -10.48
N TYR A 239 33.65 -33.39 -9.90
CA TYR A 239 34.37 -33.10 -8.65
C TYR A 239 35.32 -31.87 -8.68
N TRP A 240 35.50 -31.24 -9.84
CA TRP A 240 36.45 -30.14 -10.05
C TRP A 240 35.79 -28.78 -10.28
N LEU A 241 34.49 -28.65 -9.98
CA LEU A 241 33.77 -27.37 -9.90
C LEU A 241 33.99 -26.70 -8.54
#